data_AF-A0A966Q3Q7-F1
#
_entry.id   AF-A0A966Q3Q7-F1
#
_cell.length_a   1.000
_cell.length_b   1.000
_cell.length_c   1.000
_cell.angle_alpha   90.00
_cell.angle_beta   90.00
_cell.angle_gamma   90.00
#
_symmetry.space_group_name_H-M   'P 1'
#
loop_
_entity.id
_entity.type
_entity.pdbx_description
1 polymer ?
#
loop_
_entity_poly.entity_id
_entity_poly.type
_entity_poly.pdbx_seq_one_letter_code
_entity_poly.pdbx_strand_id
1 'polypeptide(L)'
;MQNDAEIIPIKRGVGLIGSTEPRIHTPLLKGKSKAQEVSDLADKIGLPLIPWQRWVLDDLLSVDDDNNWRKKTALVLVARQNGKTHLARMLILSHLFLWGSKNVLGMSSNRNMALDTFRQVAFTIEDNQFLKDQVRQIRLANGQESISLLNGARYEIAAAT
;
A
#
# COMPACT_ATOMS: atom_id res chain seq x y z
N MET A 1 45.23 -34.21 -18.14
CA MET A 1 45.51 -32.79 -18.47
C MET A 1 44.24 -32.03 -18.18
N GLN A 2 44.13 -31.48 -16.97
CA GLN A 2 42.94 -30.81 -16.45
C GLN A 2 43.06 -29.34 -16.86
N ASN A 3 42.07 -28.81 -17.58
CA ASN A 3 42.06 -27.39 -17.96
C ASN A 3 41.63 -26.57 -16.75
N ASP A 4 42.61 -25.99 -16.06
CA ASP A 4 42.43 -24.98 -15.00
C ASP A 4 42.12 -23.60 -15.62
N ALA A 5 41.05 -23.51 -16.40
CA ALA A 5 40.52 -22.21 -16.81
C ALA A 5 39.63 -21.69 -15.68
N GLU A 6 40.23 -21.00 -14.72
CA GLU A 6 39.51 -20.26 -13.70
C GLU A 6 38.67 -19.16 -14.39
N ILE A 7 37.35 -19.35 -14.43
CA ILE A 7 36.44 -18.39 -15.05
C ILE A 7 36.34 -17.18 -14.12
N ILE A 8 37.14 -16.15 -14.39
CA ILE A 8 37.03 -14.86 -13.69
C ILE A 8 35.90 -14.06 -14.37
N PRO A 9 34.72 -13.90 -13.74
CA PRO A 9 33.66 -13.13 -14.34
C PRO A 9 34.10 -11.67 -14.47
N ILE A 10 33.98 -11.12 -15.68
CA ILE A 10 34.25 -9.70 -15.93
C ILE A 10 33.28 -8.88 -15.07
N LYS A 11 33.77 -8.17 -14.05
CA LYS A 11 32.98 -7.20 -13.28
C LYS A 11 32.59 -6.03 -14.18
N ARG A 12 31.48 -6.17 -14.91
CA ARG A 12 30.84 -5.07 -15.63
C ARG A 12 29.91 -4.32 -14.67
N GLY A 13 30.24 -3.05 -14.41
CA GLY A 13 29.40 -2.08 -13.70
C GLY A 13 29.69 -1.92 -12.21
N VAL A 14 29.32 -0.75 -11.67
CA VAL A 14 28.95 -0.60 -10.26
C VAL A 14 27.99 -1.74 -9.93
N GLY A 15 28.12 -2.40 -8.77
CA GLY A 15 27.27 -3.53 -8.38
C GLY A 15 25.78 -3.21 -8.54
N LEU A 16 24.89 -4.21 -8.45
CA LEU A 16 23.44 -3.98 -8.47
C LEU A 16 23.06 -2.94 -7.39
N ILE A 17 22.86 -1.68 -7.78
CA ILE A 17 22.38 -0.62 -6.90
C ILE A 17 20.89 -0.47 -7.14
N GLY A 18 20.08 -0.86 -6.15
CA GLY A 18 18.67 -0.50 -6.12
C GLY A 18 18.51 1.00 -5.88
N SER A 19 17.51 1.63 -6.51
CA SER A 19 17.11 3.00 -6.20
C SER A 19 15.83 2.97 -5.38
N THR A 20 15.81 3.69 -4.26
CA THR A 20 14.62 3.90 -3.44
C THR A 20 13.73 5.02 -3.97
N GLU A 21 14.24 5.81 -4.90
CA GLU A 21 13.53 6.94 -5.52
C GLU A 21 13.33 6.70 -7.03
N PRO A 22 12.19 7.14 -7.61
CA PRO A 22 11.94 6.98 -9.03
C PRO A 22 12.80 7.95 -9.84
N ARG A 23 13.25 7.51 -11.02
CA ARG A 23 13.96 8.37 -11.98
C ARG A 23 13.10 9.54 -12.48
N ILE A 24 11.78 9.33 -12.58
CA ILE A 24 10.82 10.31 -13.09
C ILE A 24 9.68 10.40 -12.09
N HIS A 25 9.41 11.60 -11.63
CA HIS A 25 8.28 11.93 -10.77
C HIS A 25 7.79 13.35 -11.06
N THR A 26 6.55 13.65 -10.68
CA THR A 26 6.03 15.02 -10.71
C THR A 26 6.69 15.85 -9.61
N PRO A 27 6.65 17.19 -9.69
CA PRO A 27 7.17 18.04 -8.63
C PRO A 27 6.61 17.65 -7.26
N LEU A 28 7.51 17.42 -6.31
CA LEU A 28 7.17 17.02 -4.95
C LEU A 28 6.56 18.19 -4.18
N LEU A 29 5.53 17.90 -3.41
CA LEU A 29 4.92 18.89 -2.52
C LEU A 29 5.71 18.97 -1.21
N LYS A 30 5.92 20.20 -0.74
CA LYS A 30 6.48 20.47 0.59
C LYS A 30 5.33 20.77 1.55
N GLY A 31 5.54 20.47 2.84
CA GLY A 31 4.61 20.80 3.92
C GLY A 31 4.22 19.58 4.74
N LYS A 32 3.06 19.68 5.41
CA LYS A 32 2.53 18.62 6.25
C LYS A 32 2.07 17.44 5.39
N SER A 33 2.31 16.22 5.88
CA SER A 33 1.88 14.99 5.25
C SER A 33 1.41 14.00 6.31
N LYS A 34 0.39 13.21 5.97
CA LYS A 34 -0.15 12.15 6.84
C LYS A 34 0.58 10.81 6.67
N ALA A 35 1.69 10.78 5.92
CA ALA A 35 2.48 9.56 5.70
C ALA A 35 3.08 8.96 6.97
N GLN A 36 3.38 9.79 7.98
CA GLN A 36 3.84 9.28 9.27
C GLN A 36 2.77 8.43 9.95
N GLU A 37 1.50 8.86 9.92
CA GLU A 37 0.39 8.10 10.52
C GLU A 37 0.25 6.71 9.88
N VAL A 38 0.46 6.62 8.56
CA VAL A 38 0.47 5.34 7.83
C VAL A 38 1.65 4.47 8.25
N SER A 39 2.83 5.08 8.44
CA SER A 39 4.03 4.37 8.90
C SER A 39 3.83 3.82 10.31
N ASP A 40 3.30 4.64 11.22
CA ASP A 40 3.02 4.24 12.60
C ASP A 40 1.99 3.10 12.66
N LEU A 41 0.97 3.13 11.80
CA LEU A 41 0.01 2.03 11.69
C LEU A 41 0.67 0.76 11.15
N ALA A 42 1.50 0.88 10.10
CA ALA A 42 2.24 -0.23 9.50
C ALA A 42 3.18 -0.91 10.51
N ASP A 43 3.86 -0.11 11.33
CA ASP A 43 4.72 -0.60 12.41
C ASP A 43 3.91 -1.32 13.50
N LYS A 44 2.77 -0.76 13.91
CA LYS A 44 1.88 -1.36 14.93
C LYS A 44 1.34 -2.73 14.54
N ILE A 45 1.09 -2.97 13.25
CA ILE A 45 0.63 -4.27 12.74
C ILE A 45 1.78 -5.21 12.36
N GLY A 46 3.03 -4.80 12.60
CA GLY A 46 4.23 -5.61 12.35
C GLY A 46 4.65 -5.72 10.88
N LEU A 47 4.18 -4.85 10.01
CA LEU A 47 4.49 -4.85 8.57
C LEU A 47 4.97 -3.45 8.14
N PRO A 48 6.22 -3.06 8.48
CA PRO A 48 6.73 -1.72 8.23
C PRO A 48 6.84 -1.39 6.74
N LEU A 49 6.68 -0.11 6.40
CA LEU A 49 6.87 0.39 5.06
C LEU A 49 8.35 0.32 4.65
N ILE A 50 8.60 -0.05 3.39
CA ILE A 50 9.95 0.06 2.81
C ILE A 50 10.20 1.48 2.26
N PRO A 51 11.47 1.91 2.11
CA PRO A 51 11.80 3.32 1.86
C PRO A 51 11.06 3.98 0.69
N TRP A 52 10.91 3.30 -0.45
CA TRP A 52 10.21 3.87 -1.60
C TRP A 52 8.71 4.05 -1.35
N GLN A 53 8.09 3.17 -0.55
CA GLN A 53 6.68 3.28 -0.19
C GLN A 53 6.47 4.51 0.67
N ARG A 54 7.35 4.73 1.67
CA ARG A 54 7.35 5.93 2.49
C ARG A 54 7.51 7.19 1.64
N TRP A 55 8.50 7.19 0.75
CA TRP A 55 8.75 8.32 -0.16
C TRP A 55 7.53 8.69 -1.00
N VAL A 56 6.82 7.70 -1.56
CA VAL A 56 5.59 7.93 -2.33
C VAL A 56 4.48 8.50 -1.45
N LEU A 57 4.32 7.99 -0.22
CA LEU A 57 3.28 8.44 0.70
C LEU A 57 3.53 9.85 1.22
N ASP A 58 4.80 10.24 1.48
CA ASP A 58 5.15 11.58 1.95
C ASP A 58 4.58 12.65 1.01
N ASP A 59 4.66 12.42 -0.29
CA ASP A 59 4.13 13.33 -1.31
C ASP A 59 2.61 13.14 -1.56
N LEU A 60 2.15 11.89 -1.70
CA LEU A 60 0.74 11.58 -1.98
C LEU A 60 -0.21 12.05 -0.87
N LEU A 61 0.19 11.89 0.38
CA LEU A 61 -0.63 12.21 1.56
C LEU A 61 -0.36 13.61 2.10
N SER A 62 0.18 14.50 1.27
CA SER A 62 0.36 15.90 1.61
C SER A 62 -0.99 16.62 1.77
N VAL A 63 -1.06 17.46 2.80
CA VAL A 63 -2.25 18.23 3.15
C VAL A 63 -1.98 19.73 3.15
N ASP A 64 -3.02 20.53 2.92
CA ASP A 64 -2.97 21.99 3.10
C ASP A 64 -3.19 22.39 4.57
N ASP A 65 -3.25 23.69 4.83
CA ASP A 65 -3.40 24.23 6.18
C ASP A 65 -4.78 23.91 6.79
N ASP A 66 -5.79 23.69 5.95
CA ASP A 66 -7.14 23.26 6.33
C ASP A 66 -7.25 21.72 6.46
N ASN A 67 -6.12 21.01 6.38
CA ASN A 67 -6.01 19.55 6.47
C ASN A 67 -6.68 18.78 5.32
N ASN A 68 -6.92 19.42 4.17
CA ASN A 68 -7.44 18.80 2.96
C ASN A 68 -6.31 18.20 2.11
N TRP A 69 -6.62 17.14 1.37
CA TRP A 69 -5.66 16.50 0.47
C TRP A 69 -5.25 17.43 -0.69
N ARG A 70 -3.94 17.67 -0.83
CA ARG A 70 -3.41 18.46 -1.95
C ARG A 70 -3.42 17.63 -3.25
N LYS A 71 -3.09 16.35 -3.17
CA LYS A 71 -3.16 15.40 -4.28
C LYS A 71 -4.39 14.50 -4.12
N LYS A 72 -5.31 14.59 -5.09
CA LYS A 72 -6.50 13.73 -5.14
C LYS A 72 -6.28 12.45 -5.95
N THR A 73 -5.24 12.44 -6.79
CA THR A 73 -4.92 11.33 -7.71
C THR A 73 -3.41 11.16 -7.79
N ALA A 74 -2.96 9.91 -7.81
CA ALA A 74 -1.58 9.55 -8.12
C ALA A 74 -1.50 8.28 -8.97
N LEU A 75 -0.44 8.19 -9.76
CA LEU A 75 -0.06 7.02 -10.54
C LEU A 75 1.34 6.61 -10.12
N VAL A 76 1.52 5.33 -9.80
CA VAL A 76 2.79 4.78 -9.33
C VAL A 76 3.14 3.58 -10.20
N LEU A 77 4.23 3.69 -10.97
CA LEU A 77 4.72 2.65 -11.87
C LEU A 77 5.87 1.90 -11.20
N VAL A 78 5.68 0.62 -10.93
CA VAL A 78 6.64 -0.20 -10.18
C VAL A 78 6.74 -1.59 -10.79
N ALA A 79 7.96 -2.16 -10.78
CA ALA A 79 8.23 -3.52 -11.18
C ALA A 79 7.39 -4.56 -10.39
N ARG A 80 7.36 -5.80 -10.91
CA ARG A 80 6.71 -6.92 -10.22
C ARG A 80 7.41 -7.22 -8.89
N GLN A 81 6.64 -7.74 -7.93
CA GLN A 81 7.13 -8.17 -6.61
C GLN A 81 7.84 -7.09 -5.76
N ASN A 82 7.72 -5.80 -6.11
CA ASN A 82 8.39 -4.72 -5.39
C ASN A 82 7.58 -4.14 -4.21
N GLY A 83 6.61 -4.88 -3.67
CA GLY A 83 5.80 -4.43 -2.53
C GLY A 83 4.63 -3.48 -2.84
N LYS A 84 4.21 -3.32 -4.10
CA LYS A 84 3.08 -2.42 -4.45
C LYS A 84 1.74 -2.80 -3.80
N THR A 85 1.47 -4.10 -3.61
CA THR A 85 0.26 -4.57 -2.94
C THR A 85 0.25 -4.18 -1.46
N HIS A 86 1.41 -4.22 -0.82
CA HIS A 86 1.54 -3.81 0.58
C HIS A 86 1.25 -2.31 0.76
N LEU A 87 1.79 -1.45 -0.12
CA LEU A 87 1.45 -0.01 -0.15
C LEU A 87 -0.07 0.22 -0.25
N ALA A 88 -0.74 -0.47 -1.18
CA ALA A 88 -2.20 -0.36 -1.34
C ALA A 88 -2.95 -0.80 -0.09
N ARG A 89 -2.54 -1.91 0.55
CA ARG A 89 -3.12 -2.38 1.82
C ARG A 89 -2.99 -1.33 2.93
N MET A 90 -1.82 -0.68 3.04
CA MET A 90 -1.60 0.34 4.08
C MET A 90 -2.47 1.57 3.86
N LEU A 91 -2.68 1.99 2.61
CA LEU A 91 -3.63 3.06 2.27
C LEU A 91 -5.08 2.67 2.61
N ILE A 92 -5.51 1.45 2.26
CA ILE A 92 -6.86 0.96 2.58
C ILE A 92 -7.11 0.99 4.09
N LEU A 93 -6.20 0.42 4.88
CA LEU A 93 -6.31 0.41 6.34
C LEU A 93 -6.30 1.84 6.90
N SER A 94 -5.43 2.72 6.41
CA SER A 94 -5.36 4.10 6.89
C SER A 94 -6.66 4.88 6.63
N HIS A 95 -7.24 4.75 5.43
CA HIS A 95 -8.53 5.37 5.13
C HIS A 95 -9.66 4.83 6.02
N LEU A 96 -9.67 3.53 6.28
CA LEU A 96 -10.68 2.89 7.13
C LEU A 96 -10.58 3.35 8.60
N PHE A 97 -9.37 3.42 9.15
CA PHE A 97 -9.19 3.55 10.60
C PHE A 97 -8.67 4.93 11.08
N LEU A 98 -8.06 5.75 10.23
CA LEU A 98 -7.40 6.99 10.67
C LEU A 98 -8.15 8.27 10.28
N TRP A 99 -8.74 8.34 9.08
CA TRP A 99 -9.15 9.62 8.49
C TRP A 99 -10.65 9.81 8.29
N GLY A 100 -11.47 8.95 8.89
CA GLY A 100 -12.94 9.05 8.81
C GLY A 100 -13.50 8.92 7.39
N SER A 101 -12.74 8.31 6.47
CA SER A 101 -13.19 8.10 5.08
C SER A 101 -14.38 7.16 5.06
N LYS A 102 -15.43 7.51 4.32
CA LYS A 102 -16.68 6.73 4.31
C LYS A 102 -16.58 5.48 3.46
N ASN A 103 -16.00 5.58 2.28
CA ASN A 103 -15.93 4.46 1.33
C ASN A 103 -14.53 4.34 0.74
N VAL A 104 -14.04 3.10 0.68
CA VAL A 104 -12.82 2.69 -0.01
C VAL A 104 -13.21 1.63 -1.04
N LEU A 105 -12.81 1.82 -2.29
CA LEU A 105 -13.08 0.87 -3.37
C LEU A 105 -11.77 0.32 -3.92
N GLY A 106 -11.60 -1.00 -3.83
CA GLY A 106 -10.50 -1.72 -4.44
C GLY A 106 -10.90 -2.25 -5.82
N MET A 107 -10.08 -2.00 -6.83
CA MET A 107 -10.34 -2.49 -8.19
C MET A 107 -9.10 -3.15 -8.78
N SER A 108 -9.35 -4.13 -9.64
CA SER A 108 -8.34 -4.81 -10.45
C SER A 108 -8.99 -5.29 -11.74
N SER A 109 -8.22 -5.35 -12.82
CA SER A 109 -8.65 -5.99 -14.08
C SER A 109 -8.94 -7.47 -13.88
N ASN A 110 -8.27 -8.12 -12.94
CA ASN A 110 -8.55 -9.49 -12.52
C ASN A 110 -9.23 -9.48 -11.14
N ARG A 111 -10.49 -9.93 -11.08
CA ARG A 111 -11.28 -10.02 -9.84
C ARG A 111 -10.59 -10.85 -8.75
N ASN A 112 -9.92 -11.94 -9.11
CA ASN A 112 -9.22 -12.78 -8.13
C ASN A 112 -8.05 -12.04 -7.47
N MET A 113 -7.39 -11.12 -8.19
CA MET A 113 -6.33 -10.28 -7.60
C MET A 113 -6.90 -9.22 -6.64
N ALA A 114 -8.05 -8.63 -6.97
CA ALA A 114 -8.75 -7.74 -6.03
C ALA A 114 -9.18 -8.50 -4.77
N LEU A 115 -9.72 -9.71 -4.95
CA LEU A 115 -10.14 -10.58 -3.86
C LEU A 115 -8.98 -11.02 -2.96
N ASP A 116 -7.81 -11.32 -3.53
CA ASP A 116 -6.61 -11.63 -2.76
C ASP A 116 -6.18 -10.46 -1.88
N THR A 117 -6.12 -9.25 -2.45
CA THR A 117 -5.81 -8.03 -1.67
C THR A 117 -6.85 -7.79 -0.57
N PHE A 118 -8.13 -7.98 -0.89
CA PHE A 118 -9.23 -7.86 0.07
C PHE A 118 -9.07 -8.82 1.26
N ARG A 119 -8.79 -10.11 0.98
CA ARG A 119 -8.57 -11.11 2.01
C ARG A 119 -7.37 -10.77 2.87
N GLN A 120 -6.27 -10.30 2.29
CA GLN A 120 -5.11 -9.87 3.06
C GLN A 120 -5.45 -8.71 4.01
N VAL A 121 -6.28 -7.75 3.59
CA VAL A 121 -6.78 -6.68 4.48
C VAL A 121 -7.65 -7.26 5.59
N ALA A 122 -8.60 -8.14 5.26
CA ALA A 122 -9.48 -8.78 6.24
C ALA A 122 -8.69 -9.56 7.30
N PHE A 123 -7.74 -10.40 6.87
CA PHE A 123 -6.90 -11.17 7.79
C PHE A 123 -6.02 -10.25 8.64
N THR A 124 -5.43 -9.20 8.07
CA THR A 124 -4.67 -8.20 8.85
C THR A 124 -5.53 -7.60 9.97
N ILE A 125 -6.80 -7.31 9.69
CA ILE A 125 -7.73 -6.78 10.68
C ILE A 125 -8.06 -7.84 11.74
N GLU A 126 -8.31 -9.09 11.33
CA GLU A 126 -8.63 -10.18 12.25
C GLU A 126 -7.46 -10.55 13.19
N ASP A 127 -6.22 -10.44 12.70
CA ASP A 127 -4.98 -10.72 13.43
C ASP A 127 -4.62 -9.61 14.44
N ASN A 128 -5.25 -8.44 14.35
CA ASN A 128 -4.95 -7.28 15.19
C ASN A 128 -6.20 -6.85 15.97
N GLN A 129 -6.27 -7.20 17.26
CA GLN A 129 -7.46 -6.99 18.10
C GLN A 129 -7.94 -5.52 18.09
N PHE A 130 -7.02 -4.56 18.15
CA PHE A 130 -7.37 -3.13 18.15
C PHE A 130 -8.05 -2.64 16.86
N LEU A 131 -7.83 -3.33 15.73
CA LEU A 131 -8.55 -3.08 14.47
C LEU A 131 -9.87 -3.83 14.48
N LYS A 132 -9.85 -5.10 14.88
CA LYS A 132 -11.02 -5.98 14.94
C LYS A 132 -12.16 -5.40 15.79
N ASP A 133 -11.83 -4.79 16.93
CA ASP A 133 -12.80 -4.18 17.84
C ASP A 133 -13.61 -3.05 17.20
N GLN A 134 -13.11 -2.46 16.11
CA GLN A 134 -13.77 -1.37 15.39
C GLN A 134 -14.62 -1.88 14.21
N VAL A 135 -14.61 -3.20 13.94
CA VAL A 135 -15.30 -3.82 12.81
C VAL A 135 -16.75 -4.13 13.17
N ARG A 136 -17.66 -3.78 12.27
CA ARG A 136 -19.07 -4.19 12.33
C ARG A 136 -19.27 -5.56 11.67
N GLN A 137 -18.74 -5.75 10.47
CA GLN A 137 -18.92 -6.97 9.70
C GLN A 137 -17.84 -7.13 8.63
N ILE A 138 -17.37 -8.37 8.43
CA ILE A 138 -16.56 -8.78 7.27
C ILE A 138 -17.36 -9.80 6.47
N ARG A 139 -17.50 -9.60 5.16
CA ARG A 139 -18.10 -10.54 4.21
C ARG A 139 -17.03 -11.00 3.23
N LEU A 140 -16.81 -12.32 3.14
CA LEU A 140 -15.73 -12.92 2.34
C LEU A 140 -16.22 -13.69 1.10
N ALA A 141 -17.54 -13.79 0.88
CA ALA A 141 -18.12 -14.69 -0.11
C ALA A 141 -19.29 -14.07 -0.89
N ASN A 142 -19.80 -14.84 -1.87
CA ASN A 142 -21.01 -14.59 -2.65
C ASN A 142 -21.01 -13.31 -3.50
N GLY A 143 -19.84 -12.82 -3.91
CA GLY A 143 -19.76 -11.63 -4.77
C GLY A 143 -20.09 -10.33 -4.05
N GLN A 144 -20.20 -10.35 -2.72
CA GLN A 144 -20.52 -9.20 -1.87
C GLN A 144 -19.40 -8.94 -0.86
N GLU A 145 -18.16 -9.12 -1.29
CA GLU A 145 -16.99 -8.98 -0.43
C GLU A 145 -16.87 -7.53 0.05
N SER A 146 -17.02 -7.35 1.37
CA SER A 146 -17.01 -6.03 1.99
C SER A 146 -16.57 -6.09 3.46
N ILE A 147 -15.92 -5.03 3.91
CA ILE A 147 -15.57 -4.78 5.31
C ILE A 147 -16.30 -3.52 5.73
N SER A 148 -17.11 -3.60 6.77
CA SER A 148 -17.85 -2.47 7.33
C SER A 148 -17.40 -2.24 8.77
N LEU A 149 -17.09 -0.98 9.12
CA LEU A 149 -16.70 -0.58 10.47
C LEU A 149 -17.88 0.00 11.27
N LEU A 150 -17.72 0.09 12.59
CA LEU A 150 -18.72 0.65 13.49
C LEU A 150 -19.02 2.13 13.19
N ASN A 151 -17.99 2.88 12.77
CA ASN A 151 -18.06 4.30 12.39
C ASN A 151 -18.71 4.56 11.01
N GLY A 152 -19.15 3.50 10.32
CA GLY A 152 -19.76 3.56 9.00
C GLY A 152 -18.78 3.58 7.82
N ALA A 153 -17.46 3.51 8.05
CA ALA A 153 -16.49 3.32 6.99
C ALA A 153 -16.65 1.93 6.35
N ARG A 154 -16.44 1.85 5.04
CA ARG A 154 -16.62 0.63 4.27
C ARG A 154 -15.54 0.43 3.23
N TYR A 155 -15.04 -0.81 3.10
CA TYR A 155 -14.17 -1.23 2.02
C TYR A 155 -14.84 -2.33 1.19
N GLU A 156 -14.85 -2.17 -0.12
CA GLU A 156 -15.41 -3.13 -1.08
C GLU A 156 -14.46 -3.36 -2.24
N ILE A 157 -14.70 -4.44 -2.98
CA ILE A 157 -14.06 -4.67 -4.28
C ILE A 157 -15.06 -4.53 -5.42
N ALA A 158 -14.63 -3.91 -6.50
CA ALA A 158 -15.33 -3.95 -7.78
C ALA A 158 -14.46 -4.62 -8.85
N ALA A 159 -15.12 -5.30 -9.78
CA ALA A 159 -14.49 -5.73 -11.02
C ALA A 159 -14.44 -4.55 -11.98
N ALA A 160 -13.31 -4.36 -12.67
CA ALA A 160 -13.29 -3.48 -13.83
C ALA A 160 -14.05 -4.19 -14.96
N THR A 161 -15.22 -3.66 -15.32
CA THR A 161 -16.00 -4.08 -16.50
C THR A 161 -15.38 -3.49 -17.77
#